data_AF-A7I8J8-F1
#
_entry.id   AF-A7I8J8-F1
#
_cell.length_a   1.000
_cell.length_b   1.000
_cell.length_c   1.000
_cell.angle_alpha   90.00
_cell.angle_beta   90.00
_cell.angle_gamma   90.00
#
_symmetry.space_group_name_H-M   'P 1'
#
loop_
_entity.id
_entity.type
_entity.pdbx_description
1 polymer ?
#
loop_
_entity_poly.entity_id
_entity_poly.type
_entity_poly.pdbx_seq_one_letter_code
_entity_poly.pdbx_strand_id
1 'polypeptide(L)'
;MLRPEDVETILTTHDLSVYLKKMVQTDDRKLKIDIDYESGELFINCPGFSGGLSVRADPFGVWVISEVISQNNDGIFTQTGKLHKTEKTITVLRAVASWIRDLEESTKNT
;
A
#
# COMPACT_ATOMS: atom_id res chain seq x y z
N MET A 1 -9.41 -11.76 -10.38
CA MET A 1 -8.97 -12.67 -9.30
C MET A 1 -7.45 -12.70 -9.29
N LEU A 2 -6.82 -12.44 -8.13
CA LEU A 2 -5.40 -12.70 -7.92
C LEU A 2 -5.16 -14.20 -8.15
N ARG A 3 -4.27 -14.58 -9.08
CA ARG A 3 -3.83 -15.98 -9.15
C ARG A 3 -2.69 -16.15 -8.16
N PRO A 4 -2.60 -17.30 -7.45
CA PRO A 4 -1.50 -17.56 -6.52
C PRO A 4 -0.12 -17.35 -7.15
N GLU A 5 0.04 -17.73 -8.41
CA GLU A 5 1.28 -17.53 -9.19
C GLU A 5 1.70 -16.06 -9.33
N ASP A 6 0.75 -15.11 -9.32
CA ASP A 6 1.08 -13.68 -9.45
C ASP A 6 1.76 -13.16 -8.17
N VAL A 7 1.53 -13.78 -7.01
CA VAL A 7 2.13 -13.39 -5.72
C VAL A 7 3.59 -13.84 -5.62
N GLU A 8 3.92 -15.00 -6.19
CA GLU A 8 5.29 -15.55 -6.18
C GLU A 8 6.27 -14.74 -7.03
N THR A 9 5.75 -13.96 -7.99
CA THR A 9 6.56 -13.06 -8.82
C THR A 9 6.93 -11.74 -8.13
N ILE A 10 6.35 -11.44 -6.96
CA ILE A 10 6.61 -10.19 -6.23
C ILE A 10 7.79 -10.41 -5.29
N LEU A 11 8.98 -10.09 -5.78
CA LEU A 11 10.24 -10.30 -5.04
C LEU A 11 10.80 -9.01 -4.43
N THR A 12 10.47 -7.87 -5.05
CA THR A 12 10.97 -6.55 -4.63
C THR A 12 9.83 -5.57 -4.41
N THR A 13 10.14 -4.47 -3.72
CA THR A 13 9.21 -3.34 -3.57
C THR A 13 8.87 -2.69 -4.91
N HIS A 14 9.76 -2.80 -5.91
CA HIS A 14 9.48 -2.39 -7.27
C HIS A 14 8.41 -3.30 -7.93
N ASP A 15 8.57 -4.63 -7.84
CA ASP A 15 7.58 -5.58 -8.39
C ASP A 15 6.20 -5.37 -7.75
N LEU A 16 6.19 -5.15 -6.43
CA LEU A 16 4.98 -4.83 -5.68
C LEU A 16 4.34 -3.54 -6.20
N SER A 17 5.13 -2.50 -6.49
CA SER A 17 4.61 -1.23 -7.01
C SER A 17 3.91 -1.40 -8.37
N VAL A 18 4.51 -2.17 -9.28
CA VAL A 18 3.95 -2.46 -10.61
C VAL A 18 2.66 -3.25 -10.46
N TYR A 19 2.67 -4.26 -9.58
CA TYR A 19 1.51 -5.08 -9.27
C TYR A 19 0.34 -4.25 -8.75
N LEU A 20 0.57 -3.43 -7.73
CA LEU A 20 -0.47 -2.63 -7.08
C LEU A 20 -1.00 -1.52 -8.00
N LYS A 21 -0.15 -0.87 -8.80
CA LYS A 21 -0.59 0.11 -9.81
C LYS A 21 -1.54 -0.53 -10.80
N LYS A 22 -1.22 -1.74 -11.29
CA LYS A 22 -2.11 -2.49 -12.17
C LYS A 22 -3.42 -2.87 -11.48
N MET A 23 -3.36 -3.32 -10.23
CA MET A 23 -4.55 -3.67 -9.44
C MET A 23 -5.50 -2.46 -9.28
N VAL A 24 -4.97 -1.31 -8.87
CA VAL A 24 -5.74 -0.07 -8.66
C VAL A 24 -6.29 0.49 -9.98
N GLN A 25 -5.55 0.39 -11.09
CA GLN A 25 -6.01 0.86 -12.41
C GLN A 25 -7.08 -0.03 -13.03
N THR A 26 -7.07 -1.34 -12.74
CA THR A 26 -8.02 -2.30 -13.33
C THR A 26 -9.40 -2.19 -12.68
N ASP A 27 -9.42 -1.76 -11.42
CA ASP A 27 -10.65 -1.47 -10.69
C ASP A 27 -11.08 -0.04 -11.03
N ASP A 28 -12.20 0.13 -11.74
CA ASP A 28 -12.85 1.41 -12.14
C ASP A 28 -13.39 2.21 -10.93
N ARG A 29 -12.66 2.17 -9.82
CA ARG A 29 -12.93 2.82 -8.56
C ARG A 29 -12.42 4.25 -8.74
N LYS A 30 -13.33 5.24 -8.67
CA LYS A 30 -13.02 6.68 -8.70
C LYS A 30 -12.09 7.17 -7.57
N LEU A 31 -11.46 6.25 -6.83
CA LEU A 31 -10.53 6.52 -5.76
C LEU A 31 -9.21 7.01 -6.35
N LYS A 32 -8.77 8.19 -5.93
CA LYS A 32 -7.49 8.79 -6.37
C LYS A 32 -6.33 8.20 -5.57
N ILE A 33 -6.19 6.88 -5.57
CA ILE A 33 -5.11 6.20 -4.86
C ILE A 33 -3.80 6.54 -5.57
N ASP A 34 -2.86 7.07 -4.82
CA ASP A 34 -1.49 7.33 -5.26
C ASP A 34 -0.54 6.26 -4.72
N ILE A 35 0.38 5.82 -5.58
CA ILE A 35 1.36 4.79 -5.28
C ILE A 35 2.72 5.31 -5.74
N ASP A 36 3.52 5.77 -4.79
CA ASP A 36 4.84 6.32 -5.05
C ASP A 36 5.94 5.37 -4.57
N TYR A 37 6.96 5.20 -5.40
CA TYR A 37 8.11 4.35 -5.11
C TYR A 37 9.36 5.23 -5.08
N GLU A 38 9.91 5.44 -3.89
CA GLU A 38 11.10 6.26 -3.68
C GLU A 38 12.07 5.56 -2.74
N SER A 39 13.35 5.53 -3.12
CA SER A 39 14.45 5.03 -2.27
C SER A 39 14.24 3.61 -1.71
N GLY A 40 13.51 2.74 -2.42
CA GLY A 40 13.25 1.37 -2.00
C GLY A 40 12.02 1.17 -1.12
N GLU A 41 11.32 2.25 -0.76
CA GLU A 41 10.06 2.23 -0.01
C GLU A 41 8.90 2.60 -0.93
N LEU A 42 7.76 1.93 -0.72
CA LEU A 42 6.53 2.12 -1.46
C LEU A 42 5.53 2.83 -0.56
N PHE A 43 5.06 4.00 -0.96
CA PHE A 43 4.04 4.76 -0.25
C PHE A 43 2.70 4.63 -0.99
N ILE A 44 1.65 4.33 -0.24
CA ILE A 44 0.28 4.13 -0.74
C ILE A 44 -0.63 5.08 0.03
N ASN A 45 -1.27 5.99 -0.67
CA ASN A 45 -2.10 7.03 -0.06
C ASN A 45 -3.29 7.42 -0.96
N CYS A 46 -4.17 8.28 -0.46
CA CYS A 46 -5.24 8.89 -1.25
C CYS A 46 -5.44 10.35 -0.78
N PRO A 47 -5.47 11.35 -1.68
CA PRO A 47 -5.76 12.73 -1.31
C PRO A 47 -7.11 12.84 -0.58
N GLY A 48 -7.13 13.59 0.52
CA GLY A 48 -8.30 13.76 1.38
C GLY A 48 -8.53 12.61 2.38
N PHE A 49 -7.67 11.59 2.39
CA PHE A 49 -7.68 10.51 3.37
C PHE A 49 -6.38 10.55 4.18
N SER A 50 -6.50 10.79 5.49
CA SER A 50 -5.33 11.06 6.35
C SER A 50 -4.44 9.84 6.60
N GLY A 51 -4.96 8.63 6.41
CA GLY A 51 -4.22 7.38 6.60
C GLY A 51 -3.63 6.83 5.31
N GLY A 52 -2.38 6.38 5.35
CA GLY A 52 -1.72 5.66 4.28
C GLY A 52 -0.95 4.45 4.78
N LEU A 53 -0.32 3.74 3.85
CA LEU A 53 0.62 2.66 4.15
C LEU A 53 1.97 2.97 3.53
N SER A 54 3.05 2.62 4.23
CA SER A 54 4.37 2.46 3.63
C SER A 54 4.80 1.00 3.69
N VAL A 55 5.43 0.52 2.62
CA VAL A 55 5.92 -0.86 2.51
C VAL A 55 7.34 -0.85 2.01
N ARG A 56 8.24 -1.50 2.74
CA ARG A 56 9.59 -1.78 2.26
C ARG A 56 9.95 -3.25 2.47
N ALA A 57 10.95 -3.75 1.75
CA ALA A 57 11.56 -5.04 2.01
C ALA A 57 12.99 -4.81 2.51
N ASP A 58 13.40 -5.55 3.53
CA ASP A 58 14.79 -5.56 3.94
C ASP A 58 15.64 -6.47 3.02
N PRO A 59 16.98 -6.46 3.14
CA PRO A 59 17.86 -7.27 2.28
C PRO A 59 17.64 -8.79 2.37
N PHE A 60 16.89 -9.27 3.37
CA PHE A 60 16.58 -10.69 3.58
C PHE A 60 15.18 -11.06 3.08
N GLY A 61 14.46 -10.12 2.45
CA GLY A 61 13.11 -10.34 1.93
C GLY A 61 12.02 -10.22 3.00
N VAL A 62 12.32 -9.66 4.17
CA VAL A 62 11.29 -9.36 5.18
C VAL A 62 10.60 -8.07 4.82
N TRP A 63 9.30 -8.14 4.59
CA TRP A 63 8.45 -6.98 4.39
C TRP A 63 8.22 -6.25 5.71
N VAL A 64 8.32 -4.93 5.67
CA VAL A 64 7.96 -4.01 6.74
C VAL A 64 6.82 -3.14 6.24
N ILE A 65 5.67 -3.25 6.89
CA ILE A 65 4.46 -2.47 6.61
C ILE A 65 4.32 -1.46 7.74
N SER A 66 4.22 -0.18 7.42
CA SER A 66 4.03 0.89 8.39
C SER A 66 2.74 1.65 8.10
N GLU A 67 2.00 2.00 9.14
CA GLU A 67 0.96 3.02 9.02
C GLU A 67 1.64 4.39 8.88
N VAL A 68 1.20 5.17 7.91
CA VAL A 68 1.63 6.56 7.75
C VAL A 68 0.43 7.50 7.83
N ILE A 69 0.66 8.70 8.35
CA ILE A 69 -0.36 9.75 8.42
C ILE A 69 0.15 10.96 7.65
N SER A 70 -0.69 11.50 6.77
CA SER A 70 -0.49 12.86 6.25
C SER A 70 -1.31 13.84 7.10
N GLN A 71 -0.62 14.63 7.92
CA GLN A 71 -1.28 15.54 8.86
C GLN A 71 -2.07 16.65 8.14
N ASN A 72 -1.58 17.11 6.99
CA ASN A 72 -2.22 18.18 6.22
C ASN A 72 -2.85 17.69 4.91
N ASN A 73 -2.84 16.37 4.64
CA ASN A 73 -3.18 15.81 3.33
C ASN A 73 -2.37 16.44 2.18
N ASP A 74 -1.14 16.85 2.46
CA ASP A 74 -0.21 17.54 1.55
C ASP A 74 0.75 16.59 0.84
N GLY A 75 0.60 15.29 1.07
CA GLY A 75 1.51 14.26 0.53
C GLY A 75 2.79 14.07 1.36
N ILE A 76 2.96 14.80 2.46
CA ILE A 76 4.03 14.53 3.43
C ILE A 76 3.49 13.55 4.46
N PHE A 77 4.22 12.43 4.62
CA PHE A 77 3.81 11.32 5.46
C PHE A 77 4.73 11.16 6.67
N THR A 78 4.13 11.05 7.85
CA THR A 78 4.84 10.72 9.08
C THR A 78 4.47 9.29 9.50
N GLN A 79 5.47 8.44 9.74
CA GLN A 79 5.23 7.09 10.25
C GLN A 79 4.65 7.16 11.67
N THR A 80 3.60 6.39 11.95
CA THR A 80 2.89 6.42 13.23
C THR A 80 3.53 5.58 14.33
N GLY A 81 4.73 5.04 14.07
CA GLY A 81 5.44 4.12 14.97
C GLY A 81 4.90 2.69 14.99
N LYS A 82 3.70 2.45 14.43
CA LYS A 82 3.18 1.10 14.22
C LYS A 82 3.80 0.48 12.98
N LEU A 83 4.51 -0.62 13.19
CA LEU A 83 5.11 -1.42 12.13
C LEU A 83 4.74 -2.89 12.28
N HIS A 84 4.54 -3.55 11.15
CA HIS A 84 4.34 -4.99 11.06
C HIS A 84 5.40 -5.59 10.16
N LYS A 85 6.05 -6.68 10.61
CA LYS A 85 7.08 -7.39 9.84
C LYS A 85 6.57 -8.76 9.41
N THR A 86 6.83 -9.16 8.18
CA THR A 86 6.37 -10.44 7.63
C THR A 86 7.22 -10.89 6.44
N GLU A 87 7.47 -12.17 6.31
CA GLU A 87 8.13 -12.75 5.12
C GLU A 87 7.12 -13.03 3.99
N LYS A 88 5.82 -12.89 4.27
CA LYS A 88 4.75 -13.32 3.38
C LYS A 88 4.23 -12.14 2.56
N THR A 89 4.48 -12.15 1.26
CA THR A 89 3.94 -11.13 0.33
C THR A 89 2.42 -11.04 0.39
N ILE A 90 1.72 -12.15 0.62
CA ILE A 90 0.25 -12.14 0.77
C ILE A 90 -0.23 -11.31 1.97
N THR A 91 0.58 -11.17 3.03
CA THR A 91 0.25 -10.32 4.17
C THR A 91 0.28 -8.84 3.77
N VAL A 92 1.26 -8.45 2.94
CA VAL A 92 1.33 -7.10 2.37
C VAL A 92 0.10 -6.81 1.52
N LEU A 93 -0.25 -7.72 0.61
CA LEU A 93 -1.42 -7.56 -0.26
C LEU A 93 -2.73 -7.46 0.54
N ARG A 94 -2.87 -8.23 1.63
CA ARG A 94 -4.02 -8.13 2.55
C ARG A 94 -4.07 -6.79 3.28
N ALA A 95 -2.93 -6.27 3.73
CA ALA A 95 -2.88 -4.97 4.37
C ALA A 95 -3.32 -3.85 3.41
N VAL A 96 -2.83 -3.87 2.17
CA VAL A 96 -3.24 -2.90 1.14
C VAL A 96 -4.73 -3.04 0.80
N ALA A 97 -5.22 -4.25 0.60
CA ALA A 97 -6.65 -4.48 0.33
C ALA A 97 -7.55 -4.02 1.49
N SER A 98 -7.13 -4.23 2.74
CA SER A 98 -7.84 -3.74 3.92
C SER A 98 -7.89 -2.20 3.93
N TRP A 99 -6.75 -1.55 3.67
CA TRP A 99 -6.69 -0.09 3.60
C TRP A 99 -7.59 0.49 2.49
N ILE A 100 -7.62 -0.12 1.31
CA ILE A 100 -8.52 0.29 0.21
C ILE A 100 -9.99 0.15 0.65
N ARG A 101 -10.35 -0.94 1.32
CA ARG A 101 -11.72 -1.15 1.82
C ARG A 101 -12.10 -0.09 2.87
N ASP A 102 -11.20 0.24 3.79
CA ASP A 102 -11.45 1.26 4.82
C ASP A 102 -11.61 2.65 4.18
N LEU A 103 -10.82 2.96 3.14
CA LEU A 103 -11.00 4.16 2.31
C LEU A 103 -12.39 4.18 1.63
N GLU A 104 -12.84 3.07 1.04
CA GLU A 104 -14.18 2.97 0.44
C GLU A 104 -15.32 3.16 1.44
N GLU A 105 -15.18 2.62 2.65
CA GLU A 105 -16.17 2.79 3.71
C GLU A 105 -16.22 4.26 4.17
N SER A 106 -15.07 4.93 4.30
CA SER A 106 -15.03 6.36 4.67
C SER A 106 -15.69 7.26 3.62
N THR A 107 -15.46 6.99 2.33
CA THR A 107 -16.00 7.80 1.22
C THR A 107 -17.50 7.61 1.00
N LYS A 108 -18.09 6.49 1.43
CA LYS A 108 -19.55 6.26 1.40
C LYS A 108 -20.30 6.96 2.53
N ASN A 109 -19.61 7.22 3.65
CA ASN A 109 -20.18 7.84 4.85
C ASN A 109 -20.02 9.37 4.87
N THR A 110 -19.46 9.96 3.81
CA THR A 110 -19.27 11.40 3.62
C THR A 110 -20.23 11.90 2.54
#